data_AF-A0ABD5NPF4-F1
#
_entry.id   AF-A0ABD5NPF4-F1
#
_cell.length_a   1.000
_cell.length_b   1.000
_cell.length_c   1.000
_cell.angle_alpha   90.00
_cell.angle_beta   90.00
_cell.angle_gamma   90.00
#
_symmetry.space_group_name_H-M   'P 1'
#
loop_
_entity.id
_entity.type
_entity.pdbx_description
1 polymer ?
#
loop_
_entity_poly.entity_id
_entity_poly.type
_entity_poly.pdbx_seq_one_letter_code
_entity_poly.pdbx_strand_id
1 'polypeptide(L)'
;MSRRTYSGDDVMRVLVNSGPFYVDRVNGDHFILRWEPPADHDSDARTVPVPRHDELSTGTLRKVGSQAGMKDFQLFLDWLDRNL
;
A
#
# COMPACT_ATOMS: atom_id res chain seq x y z
N MET A 1 10.37 -20.16 2.42
CA MET A 1 10.57 -18.71 2.65
C MET A 1 10.02 -18.40 4.03
N SER A 2 10.78 -17.72 4.89
CA SER A 2 10.28 -17.23 6.18
C SER A 2 9.03 -16.35 5.97
N ARG A 3 8.09 -16.37 6.91
CA ARG A 3 6.89 -15.52 6.82
C ARG A 3 7.34 -14.06 6.95
N ARG A 4 7.21 -13.28 5.87
CA ARG A 4 7.47 -11.84 5.90
C ARG A 4 6.30 -11.15 6.59
N THR A 5 6.59 -10.35 7.60
CA THR A 5 5.63 -9.59 8.39
C THR A 5 5.88 -8.12 8.18
N TYR A 6 4.81 -7.33 8.04
CA TYR A 6 4.89 -5.90 7.81
C TYR A 6 3.87 -5.21 8.70
N SER A 7 4.25 -4.09 9.28
CA SER A 7 3.30 -3.20 9.96
C SER A 7 2.54 -2.35 8.94
N GLY A 8 1.45 -1.73 9.39
CA GLY A 8 0.73 -0.71 8.64
C GLY A 8 1.61 0.48 8.25
N ASP A 9 2.45 0.92 9.19
CA ASP A 9 3.39 2.01 8.99
C ASP A 9 4.45 1.68 7.93
N ASP A 10 4.96 0.45 7.91
CA ASP A 10 5.91 0.00 6.88
C ASP A 10 5.30 0.08 5.48
N VAL A 11 4.10 -0.48 5.32
CA VAL A 11 3.40 -0.49 4.03
C VAL A 11 3.03 0.92 3.59
N MET A 12 2.54 1.75 4.51
CA MET A 12 2.26 3.17 4.23
C MET A 12 3.51 3.90 3.78
N ARG A 13 4.61 3.76 4.51
CA ARG A 13 5.88 4.44 4.23
C ARG A 13 6.40 4.07 2.85
N VAL A 14 6.38 2.80 2.47
CA VAL A 14 6.83 2.36 1.15
C VAL A 14 5.91 2.88 0.04
N LEU A 15 4.58 2.79 0.21
CA LEU A 15 3.63 3.28 -0.80
C LEU A 15 3.72 4.79 -1.04
N VAL A 16 4.07 5.56 0.00
CA VAL A 16 4.20 7.02 -0.09
C VAL A 16 5.58 7.46 -0.58
N ASN A 17 6.66 6.85 -0.08
CA ASN A 17 8.02 7.31 -0.39
C ASN A 17 8.57 6.71 -1.68
N SER A 18 8.18 5.47 -2.01
CA SER A 18 8.67 4.74 -3.19
C SER A 18 7.57 4.51 -4.24
N GLY A 19 6.31 4.73 -3.89
CA GLY A 19 5.16 4.65 -4.78
C GLY A 19 4.60 6.02 -5.15
N PRO A 20 3.53 6.07 -5.96
CA PRO A 20 2.95 7.33 -6.41
C PRO A 20 1.89 7.88 -5.43
N PHE A 21 1.73 7.30 -4.25
CA PHE A 21 0.66 7.64 -3.32
C PHE A 21 1.07 8.78 -2.39
N TYR A 22 0.08 9.51 -1.87
CA TYR A 22 0.24 10.41 -0.73
C TYR A 22 -0.78 10.07 0.35
N VAL A 23 -0.49 10.48 1.59
CA VAL A 23 -1.44 10.35 2.70
C VAL A 23 -2.51 11.44 2.55
N ASP A 24 -3.74 11.06 2.22
CA ASP A 24 -4.88 11.98 2.13
C ASP A 24 -5.37 12.34 3.54
N ARG A 25 -5.58 11.32 4.38
CA ARG A 25 -5.98 11.49 5.78
C ARG A 25 -5.69 10.25 6.62
N VAL A 26 -5.75 10.43 7.94
CA VAL A 26 -5.73 9.34 8.92
C VAL A 26 -7.12 9.25 9.53
N ASN A 27 -7.74 8.06 9.48
CA ASN A 27 -9.05 7.83 10.07
C ASN A 27 -8.98 6.64 11.03
N GLY A 28 -9.01 6.94 12.33
CA GLY A 28 -8.90 5.93 13.39
C GLY A 28 -7.65 5.07 13.23
N ASP A 29 -7.87 3.79 12.99
CA ASP A 29 -6.86 2.75 12.80
C ASP A 29 -6.44 2.59 11.32
N HIS A 30 -6.74 3.53 10.43
CA HIS A 30 -6.35 3.44 9.02
C HIS A 30 -5.62 4.70 8.51
N PHE A 31 -4.57 4.48 7.70
CA PHE A 31 -4.08 5.47 6.75
C PHE A 31 -4.93 5.41 5.49
N ILE A 32 -5.45 6.54 5.03
CA ILE A 32 -6.15 6.65 3.76
C ILE A 32 -5.16 7.23 2.76
N LEU A 33 -4.62 6.38 1.89
CA LEU A 33 -3.70 6.80 0.84
C LEU A 33 -4.47 7.08 -0.44
N ARG A 34 -4.02 8.07 -1.19
CA ARG A 34 -4.62 8.43 -2.47
C ARG A 34 -3.56 8.59 -3.54
N TRP A 35 -3.92 8.22 -4.76
CA TRP A 35 -3.18 8.54 -5.96
C TRP A 35 -4.14 9.18 -6.96
N GLU A 36 -3.75 10.35 -7.45
CA GLU A 36 -4.45 11.05 -8.53
C GLU A 36 -3.71 10.76 -9.85
N PRO A 37 -4.42 10.31 -10.89
CA PRO A 37 -3.84 10.08 -12.19
C PRO A 37 -3.49 11.42 -12.84
N PRO A 38 -2.38 11.50 -13.59
CA PRO A 38 -2.12 12.62 -14.48
C PRO A 38 -3.29 12.85 -15.46
N ALA A 39 -3.50 14.10 -15.90
CA ALA A 39 -4.64 14.46 -16.75
C ALA A 39 -4.64 13.75 -18.13
N ASP A 40 -3.49 13.24 -18.57
CA ASP A 40 -3.29 12.47 -19.80
C ASP A 40 -3.44 10.95 -19.62
N HIS A 41 -3.70 10.48 -18.40
CA HIS A 41 -3.98 9.08 -18.11
C HIS A 41 -5.49 8.80 -18.05
N ASP A 42 -5.95 7.78 -18.80
CA ASP A 42 -7.33 7.26 -18.73
C ASP A 42 -7.48 6.26 -17.57
N SER A 43 -7.37 6.76 -16.35
CA SER A 43 -7.54 5.95 -15.13
C SER A 43 -8.23 6.77 -14.07
N ASP A 44 -9.01 6.11 -13.23
CA ASP A 44 -9.62 6.75 -12.07
C ASP A 44 -8.64 6.90 -10.91
N ALA A 45 -8.91 7.88 -10.04
CA ALA A 45 -8.22 8.04 -8.77
C ALA A 45 -8.31 6.78 -7.92
N ARG A 46 -7.20 6.44 -7.26
CA ARG A 46 -7.13 5.27 -6.37
C ARG A 46 -7.12 5.71 -4.92
N THR A 47 -7.96 5.06 -4.11
CA THR A 47 -7.94 5.19 -2.65
C THR A 47 -7.57 3.85 -2.04
N VAL A 48 -6.55 3.84 -1.19
CA VAL A 48 -5.97 2.64 -0.58
C VAL A 48 -5.99 2.80 0.94
N PRO A 49 -6.98 2.23 1.65
CA PRO A 49 -6.96 2.15 3.10
C PRO A 49 -5.93 1.13 3.60
N VAL A 50 -5.00 1.55 4.46
CA VAL A 50 -3.98 0.71 5.08
C VAL A 50 -4.21 0.68 6.59
N PRO A 51 -4.50 -0.48 7.21
CA PRO A 51 -4.66 -0.58 8.67
C PRO A 51 -3.36 -0.27 9.41
N ARG A 52 -3.45 0.40 10.55
CA ARG A 52 -2.35 0.85 11.42
C ARG A 52 -2.04 -0.18 12.52
N HIS A 53 -1.81 -1.42 12.11
CA HIS A 53 -1.50 -2.50 13.04
C HIS A 53 -0.01 -2.85 12.95
N ASP A 54 0.58 -3.33 14.04
CA ASP A 54 1.98 -3.75 14.09
C ASP A 54 2.29 -4.93 13.14
N GLU A 55 1.27 -5.73 12.82
CA GLU A 55 1.38 -6.80 11.83
C GLU A 55 0.11 -6.89 10.96
N LEU A 56 0.29 -6.88 9.65
CA LEU A 56 -0.76 -7.11 8.68
C LEU A 56 -0.81 -8.58 8.25
N SER A 57 -2.02 -9.14 8.23
CA SER A 57 -2.25 -10.47 7.68
C SER A 57 -1.96 -10.51 6.18
N THR A 58 -1.61 -11.67 5.65
CA THR A 58 -1.44 -11.88 4.19
C THR A 58 -2.69 -11.47 3.41
N GLY A 59 -3.88 -11.72 3.95
CA GLY A 59 -5.14 -11.31 3.32
C GLY A 59 -5.28 -9.79 3.24
N THR A 60 -4.87 -9.07 4.29
CA THR A 60 -4.84 -7.61 4.32
C THR A 60 -3.85 -7.05 3.32
N LEU A 61 -2.62 -7.58 3.29
CA LEU A 61 -1.58 -7.17 2.33
C LEU A 61 -2.03 -7.36 0.88
N ARG A 62 -2.71 -8.49 0.58
CA ARG A 62 -3.28 -8.73 -0.76
C ARG A 62 -4.35 -7.71 -1.12
N LYS A 63 -5.22 -7.33 -0.17
CA LYS A 63 -6.26 -6.31 -0.40
C LYS A 63 -5.64 -4.94 -0.67
N VAL A 64 -4.69 -4.51 0.16
CA VAL A 64 -3.96 -3.24 0.00
C VAL A 64 -3.24 -3.21 -1.34
N GLY A 65 -2.46 -4.26 -1.65
CA GLY A 65 -1.77 -4.37 -2.94
C GLY A 65 -2.74 -4.27 -4.12
N SER A 66 -3.83 -5.04 -4.10
CA SER A 66 -4.85 -5.03 -5.16
C SER A 66 -5.43 -3.63 -5.40
N GLN A 67 -5.79 -2.91 -4.32
CA GLN A 67 -6.28 -1.53 -4.40
C GLN A 67 -5.20 -0.58 -4.93
N ALA A 68 -3.94 -0.81 -4.55
CA ALA A 68 -2.78 -0.08 -5.05
C ALA A 68 -2.40 -0.42 -6.51
N GLY A 69 -3.11 -1.35 -7.17
CA GLY A 69 -2.86 -1.73 -8.56
C GLY A 69 -1.83 -2.85 -8.74
N MET A 70 -1.51 -3.58 -7.67
CA MET A 70 -0.68 -4.77 -7.72
C MET A 70 -1.21 -5.81 -8.72
N LYS A 71 -0.33 -6.31 -9.59
CA LYS A 71 -0.63 -7.43 -10.50
C LYS A 71 -0.08 -8.78 -10.02
N ASP A 72 0.99 -8.76 -9.24
CA ASP A 72 1.61 -9.95 -8.67
C ASP A 72 1.93 -9.70 -7.18
N PHE A 73 1.47 -10.62 -6.33
CA PHE A 73 1.63 -10.47 -4.88
C PHE A 73 3.06 -10.68 -4.41
N GLN A 74 3.80 -11.61 -5.02
CA GLN A 74 5.17 -11.86 -4.62
C GLN A 74 6.07 -10.69 -5.01
N LEU A 75 5.86 -10.10 -6.20
CA LEU A 75 6.58 -8.89 -6.60
C LEU A 75 6.26 -7.69 -5.70
N PHE A 76 5.02 -7.58 -5.22
CA PHE A 76 4.66 -6.57 -4.24
C PHE A 76 5.40 -6.77 -2.91
N LEU A 77 5.46 -8.00 -2.39
CA LEU A 77 6.24 -8.29 -1.18
C LEU A 77 7.73 -8.02 -1.37
N ASP A 78 8.30 -8.44 -2.51
CA ASP A 78 9.71 -8.18 -2.82
C ASP A 78 10.00 -6.68 -2.98
N TRP A 79 9.02 -5.89 -3.45
CA TRP A 79 9.14 -4.44 -3.53
C TRP A 79 9.06 -3.78 -2.15
N LEU A 80 8.18 -4.25 -1.27
CA LEU A 80 8.16 -3.80 0.14
C LEU A 80 9.52 -4.04 0.80
N ASP A 81 10.07 -5.25 0.73
CA ASP A 81 11.36 -5.57 1.35
C ASP A 81 12.52 -4.70 0.85
N ARG A 82 12.51 -4.31 -0.43
CA ARG A 82 13.57 -3.48 -1.02
C ARG A 82 13.50 -2.01 -0.61
N ASN A 83 12.36 -1.55 -0.10
CA ASN A 83 12.08 -0.14 0.15
C ASN A 83 11.77 0.17 1.62
N LEU A 84 11.79 -0.85 2.50
CA LEU A 84 11.56 -0.71 3.93
C LEU A 84 12.72 0.00 4.65
#